data_AF-A0AA86BMH6-F1
#
_entry.id   AF-A0AA86BMH6-F1
#
_cell.length_a   1.000
_cell.length_b   1.000
_cell.length_c   1.000
_cell.angle_alpha   90.00
_cell.angle_beta   90.00
_cell.angle_gamma   90.00
#
_symmetry.space_group_name_H-M   'P 1'
#
loop_
_entity.id
_entity.type
_entity.pdbx_description
1 polymer ?
#
loop_
_entity_poly.entity_id
_entity_poly.type
_entity_poly.pdbx_seq_one_letter_code
_entity_poly.pdbx_strand_id
1 'polypeptide(L)'
;MAKLHDYYKDEVVNKLMTEFNYNSVMQVPRVEKITLNMGVGEAIADKKLLDNAAADLTAISGQKPLITKARKSVAGFKIRQGYPIGCKVTLRGERMWEFFERLITIAVPRIRDFRGLSAKSFDGRGNYSMGVREQIIFPEIDYDKVDRVRGLDITITTTAKSDEEGRALLAAFDFPFRK
;
A
#
# COMPACT_ATOMS: atom_id res chain seq x y z
N MET A 1 -9.41 -18.22 4.69
CA MET A 1 -8.11 -18.13 5.37
C MET A 1 -7.10 -17.67 4.35
N ALA A 2 -6.56 -16.48 4.56
CA ALA A 2 -5.56 -15.90 3.68
C ALA A 2 -4.24 -16.68 3.77
N LYS A 3 -3.82 -17.27 2.64
CA LYS A 3 -2.61 -18.09 2.50
C LYS A 3 -1.35 -17.43 3.09
N LEU A 4 -1.19 -16.12 2.88
CA LEU A 4 -0.06 -15.37 3.43
C LEU A 4 -0.07 -15.23 4.95
N HIS A 5 -1.24 -15.23 5.59
CA HIS A 5 -1.33 -15.14 7.05
C HIS A 5 -0.89 -16.43 7.73
N ASP A 6 -1.19 -17.58 7.13
CA ASP A 6 -0.75 -18.88 7.63
C ASP A 6 0.76 -19.05 7.36
N TYR A 7 1.23 -18.69 6.17
CA TYR A 7 2.67 -18.63 5.87
C TYR A 7 3.44 -17.72 6.83
N TYR A 8 2.86 -16.59 7.24
CA TYR A 8 3.45 -15.71 8.25
C TYR A 8 3.66 -16.47 9.58
N LYS A 9 2.63 -17.15 10.08
CA LYS A 9 2.68 -17.85 11.37
C LYS A 9 3.63 -19.05 11.36
N ASP A 10 3.64 -19.80 10.27
CA ASP A 10 4.33 -21.09 10.22
C ASP A 10 5.80 -20.94 9.81
N GLU A 11 6.12 -20.06 8.86
CA GLU A 11 7.49 -19.91 8.35
C GLU A 11 8.15 -18.59 8.74
N VAL A 12 7.48 -17.46 8.51
CA VAL A 12 8.11 -16.14 8.67
C VAL A 12 8.49 -15.88 10.13
N VAL A 13 7.63 -16.25 11.08
CA VAL A 13 7.91 -16.13 12.51
C VAL A 13 9.17 -16.89 12.91
N ASN A 14 9.35 -18.12 12.43
CA ASN A 14 10.50 -18.96 12.76
C ASN A 14 11.81 -18.42 12.16
N LYS A 15 11.75 -17.95 10.90
CA LYS A 15 12.89 -17.32 10.21
C LYS A 15 13.35 -16.08 10.96
N LEU A 16 12.45 -15.16 11.28
CA LEU A 16 12.77 -13.91 11.97
C LEU A 16 13.21 -14.12 13.42
N MET A 17 12.63 -15.09 14.12
CA MET A 17 13.07 -15.42 15.49
C MET A 17 14.53 -15.88 15.51
N THR A 18 14.93 -16.70 14.53
CA THR A 18 16.30 -17.22 14.43
C THR A 18 17.28 -16.14 13.96
N GLU A 19 16.88 -15.31 13.00
CA GLU A 19 17.74 -14.24 12.46
C GLU A 19 18.05 -13.15 13.51
N PHE A 20 17.04 -12.71 14.26
CA PHE A 20 17.17 -11.62 15.24
C PHE A 20 17.33 -12.10 16.69
N ASN A 21 17.35 -13.42 16.92
CA ASN A 21 17.46 -14.04 18.24
C ASN A 21 16.48 -13.44 19.27
N TYR A 22 15.21 -13.30 18.90
CA TYR A 22 14.19 -12.75 19.80
C TYR A 22 13.91 -13.66 21.00
N ASN A 23 13.68 -13.05 22.16
CA ASN A 23 13.38 -13.78 23.40
C ASN A 23 11.91 -14.25 23.47
N SER A 24 11.03 -13.65 22.67
CA SER A 24 9.60 -13.96 22.67
C SER A 24 9.00 -13.84 21.28
N VAL A 25 8.09 -14.75 20.93
CA VAL A 25 7.33 -14.76 19.68
C VAL A 25 6.61 -13.42 19.44
N MET A 26 6.18 -12.75 20.50
CA MET A 26 5.45 -11.47 20.41
C MET A 26 6.34 -10.29 19.99
N GLN A 27 7.67 -10.45 20.02
CA GLN A 27 8.61 -9.44 19.52
C GLN A 27 8.72 -9.46 17.99
N VAL A 28 8.32 -10.55 17.34
CA VAL A 28 8.41 -10.68 15.89
C VAL A 28 7.56 -9.58 15.22
N PRO A 29 8.13 -8.85 14.25
CA PRO A 29 7.42 -7.83 13.48
C PRO A 29 6.20 -8.40 12.76
N ARG A 30 5.08 -7.67 12.84
CA ARG A 30 3.82 -7.99 12.16
C ARG A 30 3.43 -6.87 11.22
N VAL A 31 2.72 -7.20 10.14
CA VAL A 31 2.02 -6.20 9.32
C VAL A 31 0.77 -5.75 10.07
N GLU A 32 0.70 -4.47 10.46
CA GLU A 32 -0.40 -3.93 11.26
C GLU A 32 -1.57 -3.46 10.39
N LYS A 33 -1.25 -2.83 9.27
CA LYS A 33 -2.21 -2.30 8.29
C LYS A 33 -1.52 -1.99 6.98
N ILE A 34 -2.29 -1.99 5.90
CA ILE A 34 -1.88 -1.42 4.61
C ILE A 34 -2.82 -0.27 4.28
N THR A 35 -2.26 0.91 4.01
CA THR A 35 -3.04 2.08 3.61
C THR A 35 -2.76 2.39 2.15
N LEU A 36 -3.82 2.46 1.35
CA LEU A 36 -3.76 2.93 -0.03
C LEU A 36 -4.27 4.35 -0.06
N ASN A 37 -3.54 5.23 -0.73
CA ASN A 37 -3.88 6.64 -0.83
C ASN A 37 -3.75 7.11 -2.28
N MET A 38 -4.73 7.85 -2.75
CA MET A 38 -4.67 8.56 -4.02
C MET A 38 -4.85 10.06 -3.77
N GLY A 39 -3.87 10.85 -4.18
CA GLY A 39 -3.96 12.30 -4.23
C GLY A 39 -4.58 12.75 -5.55
N VAL A 40 -5.78 13.32 -5.51
CA VAL A 40 -6.51 13.79 -6.69
C VAL A 40 -6.67 15.31 -6.60
N GLY A 41 -5.56 16.04 -6.72
CA GLY A 41 -5.54 17.50 -6.58
C GLY A 41 -6.38 18.23 -7.65
N GLU A 42 -6.61 17.59 -8.79
CA GLU A 42 -7.43 18.12 -9.88
C GLU A 42 -8.93 18.03 -9.59
N ALA A 43 -9.33 17.29 -8.55
CA ALA A 43 -10.73 17.18 -8.10
C ALA A 43 -11.34 18.52 -7.66
N ILE A 44 -10.51 19.56 -7.47
CA ILE A 44 -10.98 20.91 -7.17
C ILE A 44 -11.80 21.48 -8.34
N ALA A 45 -11.39 21.17 -9.58
CA ALA A 45 -12.08 21.62 -10.78
C ALA A 45 -13.26 20.71 -11.14
N ASP A 46 -13.09 19.40 -11.01
CA ASP A 46 -14.14 18.43 -11.32
C ASP A 46 -14.29 17.37 -10.21
N LYS A 47 -15.45 17.39 -9.55
CA LYS A 47 -15.79 16.42 -8.50
C LYS A 47 -15.94 15.00 -9.06
N LYS A 48 -16.30 14.82 -10.33
CA LYS A 48 -16.46 13.49 -10.95
C LYS A 48 -15.14 12.72 -10.98
N LEU A 49 -14.00 13.40 -11.16
CA LEU A 49 -12.69 12.76 -11.12
C LEU A 49 -12.40 12.10 -9.76
N LEU A 50 -12.93 12.67 -8.69
CA LEU A 50 -12.79 12.10 -7.35
C LEU A 50 -13.68 10.87 -7.16
N ASP A 51 -14.90 10.90 -7.71
CA ASP A 51 -15.81 9.76 -7.68
C ASP A 51 -15.25 8.58 -8.50
N ASN A 52 -14.68 8.86 -9.68
CA ASN A 52 -14.02 7.84 -10.51
C ASN A 52 -12.79 7.25 -9.81
N ALA A 53 -11.93 8.09 -9.21
CA ALA A 53 -10.79 7.61 -8.44
C ALA A 53 -11.23 6.77 -7.23
N ALA A 54 -12.34 7.14 -6.59
CA ALA A 54 -12.90 6.37 -5.50
C ALA A 54 -13.46 5.01 -5.98
N ALA A 55 -14.04 4.96 -7.18
CA ALA A 55 -14.48 3.71 -7.80
C ALA A 55 -13.29 2.78 -8.11
N ASP A 56 -12.21 3.32 -8.69
CA ASP A 56 -10.97 2.58 -8.96
C ASP A 56 -10.40 1.99 -7.66
N LEU A 57 -10.30 2.81 -6.61
CA LEU A 57 -9.80 2.35 -5.30
C LEU A 57 -10.70 1.28 -4.68
N THR A 58 -12.01 1.37 -4.91
CA THR A 58 -12.98 0.36 -4.46
C THR A 58 -12.78 -0.96 -5.18
N ALA A 59 -12.57 -0.93 -6.50
CA ALA A 59 -12.31 -2.13 -7.30
C ALA A 59 -11.01 -2.82 -6.87
N ILE A 60 -9.94 -2.05 -6.66
CA ILE A 60 -8.63 -2.57 -6.24
C ILE A 60 -8.71 -3.17 -4.83
N SER A 61 -9.26 -2.43 -3.87
CA SER A 61 -9.20 -2.78 -2.45
C SER A 61 -10.37 -3.64 -1.95
N GLY A 62 -11.45 -3.77 -2.74
CA GLY A 62 -12.70 -4.40 -2.30
C GLY A 62 -13.40 -3.65 -1.16
N GLN A 63 -13.03 -2.40 -0.92
CA GLN A 63 -13.53 -1.59 0.19
C GLN A 63 -13.83 -0.16 -0.26
N LYS A 64 -14.99 0.37 0.16
CA LYS A 64 -15.36 1.75 -0.12
C LYS A 64 -14.35 2.72 0.53
N PRO A 65 -13.73 3.64 -0.23
CA PRO A 65 -12.73 4.55 0.29
C PRO A 65 -13.33 5.69 1.10
N LEU A 66 -12.51 6.20 2.01
CA LEU A 66 -12.74 7.44 2.73
C LEU A 66 -12.22 8.62 1.89
N ILE A 67 -13.08 9.60 1.62
CA ILE A 67 -12.67 10.85 0.97
C ILE A 67 -11.91 11.73 1.96
N THR A 68 -10.68 12.10 1.61
CA THR A 68 -9.83 12.96 2.42
C THR A 68 -10.05 14.42 2.06
N LYS A 69 -10.13 15.27 3.10
CA LYS A 69 -10.35 16.70 2.97
C LYS A 69 -9.11 17.48 3.39
N ALA A 70 -8.90 18.64 2.78
CA ALA A 70 -7.81 19.52 3.13
C ALA A 70 -7.96 20.06 4.56
N ARG A 71 -6.93 19.86 5.40
CA ARG A 71 -6.92 20.34 6.80
C ARG A 71 -6.79 21.85 6.90
N LYS A 72 -6.06 22.48 5.99
CA LYS A 72 -5.81 23.93 5.96
C LYS A 72 -5.94 24.46 4.54
N SER A 73 -6.26 25.74 4.42
CA SER A 73 -6.24 26.44 3.13
C SER A 73 -4.79 26.65 2.68
N VAL A 74 -4.51 26.42 1.40
CA VAL A 74 -3.19 26.63 0.79
C VAL A 74 -3.39 27.34 -0.54
N ALA A 75 -3.05 28.63 -0.57
CA ALA A 75 -3.28 29.50 -1.73
C ALA A 75 -2.53 29.04 -2.99
N GLY A 76 -1.29 28.54 -2.85
CA GLY A 76 -0.48 28.07 -3.99
C GLY A 76 -1.12 26.92 -4.77
N PHE A 77 -1.84 26.02 -4.08
CA PHE A 77 -2.59 24.93 -4.71
C PHE A 77 -4.06 25.28 -4.96
N LYS A 78 -4.48 26.52 -4.67
CA LYS A 78 -5.88 26.99 -4.77
C LYS A 78 -6.87 26.14 -3.95
N ILE A 79 -6.40 25.55 -2.84
CA ILE A 79 -7.22 24.68 -1.96
C ILE A 79 -7.72 25.48 -0.76
N ARG A 80 -9.02 25.34 -0.44
CA ARG A 80 -9.61 25.84 0.81
C ARG A 80 -9.76 24.71 1.83
N GLN A 81 -9.70 25.02 3.11
CA GLN A 81 -9.98 24.07 4.18
C GLN A 81 -11.34 23.37 3.97
N GLY A 82 -11.36 22.06 4.16
CA GLY A 82 -12.55 21.23 3.99
C GLY A 82 -12.81 20.73 2.57
N TYR A 83 -12.05 21.16 1.56
CA TYR A 83 -12.20 20.64 0.19
C TYR A 83 -11.78 19.18 0.08
N PRO A 84 -12.56 18.32 -0.60
CA PRO A 84 -12.17 16.95 -0.90
C PRO A 84 -11.10 16.95 -1.99
N ILE A 85 -9.95 16.33 -1.71
CA ILE A 85 -8.75 16.39 -2.59
C ILE A 85 -8.10 15.02 -2.80
N GLY A 86 -8.69 13.95 -2.25
CA GLY A 86 -8.15 12.61 -2.37
C GLY A 86 -9.05 11.58 -1.73
N CYS A 87 -8.62 10.32 -1.83
CA CYS A 87 -9.30 9.19 -1.24
C CYS A 87 -8.28 8.22 -0.67
N LYS A 88 -8.65 7.53 0.41
CA LYS A 88 -7.81 6.49 1.02
C LYS A 88 -8.62 5.32 1.54
N VAL A 89 -8.00 4.16 1.59
CA VAL A 89 -8.49 2.99 2.32
C VAL A 89 -7.44 2.50 3.28
N THR A 90 -7.89 1.98 4.41
CA THR A 90 -7.03 1.28 5.37
C THR A 90 -7.52 -0.15 5.45
N LEU A 91 -6.68 -1.08 5.00
CA LEU A 91 -6.91 -2.51 5.02
C LEU A 91 -6.29 -3.10 6.28
N ARG A 92 -7.05 -3.95 6.97
CA ARG A 92 -6.65 -4.68 8.17
C ARG A 92 -7.20 -6.10 8.12
N GLY A 93 -6.60 -7.02 8.87
CA GLY A 93 -7.08 -8.41 8.98
C GLY A 93 -6.96 -9.16 7.64
N GLU A 94 -7.98 -9.94 7.29
CA GLU A 94 -7.95 -10.83 6.12
C GLU A 94 -7.82 -10.05 4.79
N ARG A 95 -8.57 -8.95 4.62
CA ARG A 95 -8.50 -8.09 3.41
C ARG A 95 -7.11 -7.51 3.17
N MET A 96 -6.36 -7.24 4.24
CA MET A 96 -4.98 -6.75 4.13
C MET A 96 -4.07 -7.82 3.55
N TRP A 97 -4.17 -9.06 4.05
CA TRP A 97 -3.36 -10.18 3.57
C TRP A 97 -3.70 -10.56 2.14
N GLU A 98 -4.98 -10.58 1.77
CA GLU A 98 -5.42 -10.83 0.39
C GLU A 98 -4.93 -9.74 -0.58
N PHE A 99 -5.02 -8.47 -0.19
CA PHE A 99 -4.47 -7.38 -1.00
C PHE A 99 -2.94 -7.49 -1.12
N PHE A 100 -2.25 -7.84 -0.03
CA PHE A 100 -0.80 -7.98 -0.04
C PHE A 100 -0.34 -9.12 -0.95
N GLU A 101 -1.07 -10.25 -0.96
CA GLU A 101 -0.82 -11.36 -1.88
C GLU A 101 -1.02 -10.95 -3.33
N ARG A 102 -2.14 -10.31 -3.66
CA ARG A 102 -2.42 -9.78 -5.00
C ARG A 102 -1.36 -8.76 -5.43
N LEU A 103 -0.88 -7.92 -4.51
CA LEU A 103 0.15 -6.93 -4.80
C LEU A 103 1.45 -7.60 -5.24
N ILE A 104 1.97 -8.55 -4.45
CA ILE A 104 3.26 -9.20 -4.71
C ILE A 104 3.19 -10.10 -5.95
N THR A 105 2.15 -10.94 -6.04
CA THR A 105 2.10 -12.03 -7.03
C THR A 105 1.55 -11.59 -8.38
N ILE A 106 0.63 -10.61 -8.41
CA ILE A 106 -0.07 -10.22 -9.64
C ILE A 106 0.32 -8.80 -10.06
N ALA A 107 0.18 -7.81 -9.17
CA ALA A 107 0.28 -6.41 -9.57
C ALA A 107 1.73 -5.95 -9.81
N VAL A 108 2.66 -6.30 -8.92
CA VAL A 108 4.07 -5.86 -9.03
C VAL A 108 4.76 -6.37 -10.30
N PRO A 109 4.60 -7.64 -10.73
CA PRO A 109 5.16 -8.11 -12.00
C PRO A 109 4.62 -7.40 -13.24
N ARG A 110 3.42 -6.79 -13.15
CA ARG A 110 2.78 -6.04 -14.25
C ARG A 110 3.21 -4.58 -14.30
N ILE A 111 4.08 -4.12 -13.38
CA ILE A 111 4.66 -2.78 -13.46
C ILE A 111 5.54 -2.68 -14.70
N ARG A 112 5.31 -1.65 -15.53
CA ARG A 112 6.14 -1.37 -16.72
C ARG A 112 7.60 -1.16 -16.32
N ASP A 113 8.51 -1.83 -17.01
CA ASP A 113 9.96 -1.80 -16.75
C ASP A 113 10.34 -2.09 -15.30
N PHE A 114 9.73 -3.12 -14.69
CA PHE A 114 10.00 -3.48 -13.32
C PHE A 114 11.47 -3.91 -13.10
N ARG A 115 12.21 -3.15 -12.28
CA ARG A 115 13.62 -3.41 -11.91
C ARG A 115 13.79 -3.77 -10.43
N GLY A 116 12.71 -4.16 -9.75
CA GLY A 116 12.70 -4.31 -8.30
C GLY A 116 12.29 -3.03 -7.57
N LEU A 117 11.72 -3.21 -6.39
CA LEU A 117 11.31 -2.15 -5.49
C LEU A 117 12.52 -1.66 -4.66
N SER A 118 12.59 -0.35 -4.42
CA SER A 118 13.69 0.24 -3.66
C SER A 118 13.67 -0.23 -2.21
N ALA A 119 14.78 -0.80 -1.73
CA ALA A 119 14.97 -1.12 -0.32
C ALA A 119 15.24 0.11 0.56
N LYS A 120 15.31 1.32 -0.02
CA LYS A 120 15.53 2.57 0.72
C LYS A 120 14.25 3.30 1.11
N SER A 121 13.08 2.80 0.69
CA SER A 121 11.79 3.48 0.93
C SER A 121 11.17 3.18 2.30
N PHE A 122 12.01 2.85 3.29
CA PHE A 122 11.59 2.72 4.68
C PHE A 122 11.66 4.07 5.39
N ASP A 123 10.84 4.26 6.42
CA ASP A 123 10.67 5.53 7.12
C ASP A 123 11.57 5.70 8.36
N GLY A 124 12.56 4.82 8.56
CA GLY A 124 13.41 4.79 9.76
C GLY A 124 12.80 4.03 10.94
N ARG A 125 11.54 3.59 10.83
CA ARG A 125 10.79 2.86 11.87
C ARG A 125 10.22 1.55 11.34
N GLY A 126 10.76 1.03 10.24
CA GLY A 126 10.33 -0.25 9.67
C GLY A 126 9.02 -0.23 8.89
N ASN A 127 8.42 0.95 8.63
CA ASN A 127 7.29 1.05 7.71
C ASN A 127 7.78 1.27 6.29
N TYR A 128 7.13 0.63 5.33
CA TYR A 128 7.52 0.70 3.93
C TYR A 128 6.48 1.48 3.13
N SER A 129 6.94 2.39 2.27
CA SER A 129 6.06 3.11 1.34
C SER A 129 6.54 2.94 -0.09
N MET A 130 5.61 2.70 -1.00
CA MET A 130 5.88 2.65 -2.44
C MET A 130 4.83 3.42 -3.22
N GLY A 131 5.29 4.09 -4.28
CA GLY A 131 4.42 4.73 -5.25
C GLY A 131 4.21 3.85 -6.47
N VAL A 132 2.96 3.71 -6.89
CA VAL A 132 2.55 3.09 -8.14
C VAL A 132 2.12 4.22 -9.07
N ARG A 133 2.76 4.30 -10.25
CA ARG A 133 2.51 5.40 -11.19
C ARG A 133 1.20 5.24 -11.98
N GLU A 134 0.82 4.01 -12.26
CA GLU A 134 -0.32 3.67 -13.12
C GLU A 134 -1.16 2.61 -12.40
N GLN A 135 -2.45 2.88 -12.19
CA GLN A 135 -3.37 1.95 -11.51
C GLN A 135 -3.69 0.69 -12.34
N ILE A 136 -3.32 0.68 -13.62
CA ILE A 136 -3.57 -0.41 -14.60
C ILE A 136 -2.83 -1.71 -14.24
N ILE A 137 -1.87 -1.66 -13.31
CA ILE A 137 -1.17 -2.86 -12.83
C ILE A 137 -2.15 -3.86 -12.18
N PHE A 138 -3.27 -3.37 -11.64
CA PHE A 138 -4.30 -4.18 -11.03
C PHE A 138 -5.25 -4.73 -12.11
N PRO A 139 -5.44 -6.06 -12.22
CA PRO A 139 -6.35 -6.65 -13.21
C PRO A 139 -7.81 -6.27 -13.02
N GLU A 140 -8.18 -5.79 -11.83
CA GLU A 140 -9.52 -5.29 -11.52
C GLU A 140 -9.86 -4.00 -12.27
N ILE A 141 -8.85 -3.28 -12.78
CA ILE A 141 -9.03 -2.07 -13.58
C ILE A 141 -9.08 -2.45 -15.07
N ASP A 142 -10.23 -2.19 -15.68
CA ASP A 142 -10.44 -2.37 -17.12
C ASP A 142 -9.82 -1.20 -17.89
N TYR A 143 -8.84 -1.49 -18.74
CA TYR A 143 -8.09 -0.50 -19.52
C TYR A 143 -9.01 0.38 -20.37
N ASP A 144 -10.05 -0.19 -20.97
CA ASP A 144 -10.95 0.53 -21.88
C ASP A 144 -11.91 1.47 -21.13
N LYS A 145 -12.09 1.25 -19.82
CA LYS A 145 -12.91 2.10 -18.94
C LYS A 145 -12.09 3.15 -18.19
N VAL A 146 -10.77 3.15 -18.32
CA VAL A 146 -9.92 4.12 -17.64
C VAL A 146 -10.10 5.49 -18.28
N ASP A 147 -10.62 6.44 -17.50
CA ASP A 147 -10.74 7.83 -17.91
C ASP A 147 -9.37 8.52 -17.95
N ARG A 148 -8.56 8.29 -16.92
CA ARG A 148 -7.22 8.86 -16.80
C ARG A 148 -6.28 7.97 -16.02
N VAL A 149 -5.01 7.98 -16.41
CA VAL A 149 -3.93 7.33 -15.64
C VAL A 149 -3.72 8.09 -14.34
N ARG A 150 -3.90 7.39 -13.22
CA ARG A 150 -3.78 7.87 -11.84
C ARG A 150 -2.69 7.07 -11.12
N GLY A 151 -1.87 7.77 -10.36
CA GLY A 151 -0.97 7.14 -9.41
C GLY A 151 -1.68 6.81 -8.09
N LEU A 152 -1.09 5.89 -7.33
CA LEU A 152 -1.50 5.57 -5.97
C LEU A 152 -0.27 5.28 -5.12
N ASP A 153 -0.36 5.62 -3.84
CA ASP A 153 0.67 5.35 -2.85
C ASP A 153 0.20 4.21 -1.94
N ILE A 154 1.08 3.24 -1.70
CA ILE A 154 0.85 2.10 -0.82
C ILE A 154 1.81 2.23 0.35
N THR A 155 1.25 2.32 1.56
CA THR A 155 2.02 2.31 2.80
C THR A 155 1.72 1.04 3.58
N ILE A 156 2.74 0.23 3.80
CA ILE A 156 2.70 -0.97 4.63
C ILE A 156 3.23 -0.57 6.01
N THR A 157 2.32 -0.53 6.98
CA THR A 157 2.67 -0.26 8.38
C THR A 157 2.97 -1.57 9.07
N THR A 158 4.13 -1.65 9.73
CA THR A 158 4.54 -2.83 10.49
C THR A 158 4.74 -2.46 11.95
N THR A 159 4.91 -3.48 12.81
CA THR A 159 5.28 -3.28 14.23
C THR A 159 6.79 -3.33 14.45
N ALA A 160 7.60 -3.38 13.38
CA ALA A 160 9.05 -3.33 13.48
C ALA A 160 9.50 -2.03 14.15
N LYS A 161 10.67 -2.06 14.79
CA LYS A 161 11.27 -0.87 15.40
C LYS A 161 12.36 -0.26 14.52
N SER A 162 13.00 -1.08 13.68
CA SER A 162 14.04 -0.68 12.75
C SER A 162 13.69 -1.02 11.30
N ASP A 163 14.36 -0.33 10.38
CA ASP A 163 14.23 -0.61 8.94
C ASP A 163 14.78 -1.99 8.57
N GLU A 164 15.75 -2.50 9.32
CA GLU A 164 16.33 -3.82 9.10
C GLU A 164 15.30 -4.92 9.39
N GLU A 165 14.61 -4.83 10.53
CA GLU A 165 13.52 -5.73 10.90
C GLU A 165 12.36 -5.65 9.90
N GLY A 166 11.97 -4.43 9.50
CA GLY A 166 10.90 -4.22 8.53
C GLY A 166 11.26 -4.78 7.15
N ARG A 167 12.52 -4.63 6.73
CA ARG A 167 13.03 -5.18 5.47
C ARG A 167 13.10 -6.71 5.52
N ALA A 168 13.59 -7.29 6.61
CA ALA A 168 13.63 -8.74 6.77
C ALA A 168 12.22 -9.35 6.74
N LEU A 169 11.25 -8.70 7.40
CA LEU A 169 9.85 -9.11 7.35
C LEU A 169 9.32 -9.15 5.91
N LEU A 170 9.49 -8.07 5.15
CA LEU A 170 9.04 -8.03 3.75
C LEU A 170 9.81 -9.02 2.87
N ALA A 171 11.13 -9.15 3.05
CA ALA A 171 11.95 -10.08 2.30
C ALA A 171 11.53 -11.54 2.54
N ALA A 172 11.05 -11.89 3.74
CA ALA A 172 10.53 -13.22 4.05
C ALA A 172 9.26 -13.59 3.27
N PHE A 173 8.53 -12.59 2.75
CA PHE A 173 7.39 -12.76 1.83
C PHE A 173 7.79 -12.70 0.35
N ASP A 174 9.06 -12.91 0.03
CA ASP A 174 9.62 -12.80 -1.33
C ASP A 174 9.34 -11.44 -1.98
N PHE A 175 9.30 -10.38 -1.17
CA PHE A 175 9.06 -9.04 -1.68
C PHE A 175 10.21 -8.65 -2.62
N PRO A 176 9.90 -8.19 -3.85
CA PRO A 176 10.90 -8.07 -4.91
C PRO A 176 11.74 -6.81 -4.75
N PHE A 177 12.62 -6.80 -3.76
CA PHE A 177 13.60 -5.73 -3.58
C PHE A 177 14.62 -5.74 -4.72
N ARG A 178 14.96 -4.55 -5.21
CA ARG A 178 16.06 -4.35 -6.14
C ARG A 178 17.37 -4.72 -5.43
N LYS A 179 18.05 -5.74 -5.96
CA LYS A 179 19.43 -6.09 -5.60
C LYS A 179 20.41 -5.04 -6.13
#